data_AF-A0A7W1BD80-F1
#
_entry.id   AF-A0A7W1BD80-F1
#
_cell.length_a   1.000
_cell.length_b   1.000
_cell.length_c   1.000
_cell.angle_alpha   90.00
_cell.angle_beta   90.00
_cell.angle_gamma   90.00
#
_symmetry.space_group_name_H-M   'P 1'
#
loop_
_entity.id
_entity.type
_entity.pdbx_description
1 polymer ?
#
loop_
_entity_poly.entity_id
_entity_poly.type
_entity_poly.pdbx_seq_one_letter_code
_entity_poly.pdbx_strand_id
1 'polypeptide(L)' 'GTKELAEGAAVLVDPESVDDIAAGIGRVLDDRGLRETLIAAGRERSREFQWRRCAVETLRVLERAAPQGRAR' A
#
# COMPACT_ATOMS: atom_id res chain seq x y z
N GLY A 1 1.86 -7.32 -7.24
CA GLY A 1 2.76 -6.49 -6.42
C GLY A 1 2.34 -5.03 -6.43
N THR A 2 3.03 -4.16 -7.18
CA THR A 2 2.83 -2.70 -7.12
C THR A 2 1.39 -2.27 -7.41
N LYS A 3 0.72 -2.92 -8.35
CA LYS A 3 -0.69 -2.64 -8.67
C LYS A 3 -1.63 -2.88 -7.46
N GLU A 4 -1.51 -4.00 -6.75
CA GLU A 4 -2.38 -4.31 -5.61
C GLU A 4 -2.24 -3.27 -4.47
N LEU A 5 -1.05 -2.69 -4.33
CA LEU A 5 -0.75 -1.68 -3.32
C LEU A 5 -1.15 -0.26 -3.75
N ALA A 6 -0.92 0.09 -5.01
CA ALA A 6 -0.91 1.46 -5.48
C ALA A 6 -2.06 1.81 -6.46
N GLU A 7 -2.84 0.82 -6.92
CA GLU A 7 -3.99 1.06 -7.79
C GLU A 7 -5.01 1.99 -7.15
N GLY A 8 -5.39 3.03 -7.89
CA GLY A 8 -6.27 4.11 -7.42
C GLY A 8 -5.58 5.20 -6.59
N ALA A 9 -4.31 5.01 -6.20
CA ALA A 9 -3.55 5.97 -5.40
C ALA A 9 -2.22 6.42 -6.06
N ALA A 10 -1.86 5.84 -7.20
CA ALA A 10 -0.68 6.21 -7.98
C ALA A 10 -0.97 6.13 -9.49
N VAL A 11 -0.14 6.81 -10.28
CA VAL A 11 0.00 6.51 -11.71
C VAL A 11 0.85 5.25 -11.82
N LEU A 12 0.30 4.23 -12.47
CA LEU A 12 1.03 3.01 -12.80
C LEU A 12 1.64 3.17 -14.20
N VAL A 13 2.87 2.71 -14.35
CA VAL A 13 3.65 2.72 -15.59
C VAL A 13 4.26 1.35 -15.80
N ASP A 14 4.60 1.04 -17.05
CA ASP A 14 5.51 -0.03 -17.38
C ASP A 14 6.93 0.31 -16.87
N PRO A 15 7.49 -0.48 -15.92
CA PRO A 15 8.82 -0.20 -15.38
C PRO A 15 9.95 -0.44 -16.39
N GLU A 16 9.70 -1.14 -17.50
CA GLU A 16 10.72 -1.40 -18.54
C GLU A 16 10.69 -0.35 -19.67
N SER A 17 9.75 0.60 -19.62
CA SER A 17 9.59 1.67 -20.61
C SER A 17 9.99 3.03 -20.06
N VAL A 18 11.10 3.58 -20.56
CA VAL A 18 11.56 4.92 -20.20
C VAL A 18 10.53 5.99 -20.57
N ASP A 19 9.90 5.85 -21.73
CA ASP A 19 8.89 6.80 -22.22
C ASP A 19 7.64 6.81 -21.33
N ASP A 20 7.20 5.63 -20.87
CA ASP A 20 6.03 5.54 -20.00
C ASP A 20 6.30 6.10 -18.59
N ILE A 21 7.51 5.86 -18.07
CA ILE A 21 7.97 6.48 -16.81
C ILE A 21 7.99 8.01 -16.94
N ALA A 22 8.59 8.54 -18.01
CA ALA A 22 8.66 9.99 -18.25
C ALA A 22 7.27 10.62 -18.39
N ALA A 23 6.37 9.98 -19.14
CA ALA A 23 5.00 10.41 -19.29
C ALA A 23 4.24 10.37 -17.95
N GLY A 24 4.41 9.31 -17.15
CA GLY A 24 3.80 9.18 -15.83
C GLY A 24 4.25 10.28 -14.86
N ILE A 25 5.55 10.58 -14.82
CA ILE A 25 6.10 11.69 -14.03
C ILE A 25 5.53 13.02 -14.52
N GLY A 26 5.55 13.29 -15.82
CA GLY A 26 5.03 14.52 -16.42
C GLY A 26 3.56 14.77 -16.05
N ARG A 27 2.71 13.75 -16.16
CA ARG A 27 1.29 13.83 -15.78
C ARG A 27 1.09 14.30 -14.34
N VAL A 28 1.89 13.81 -13.38
CA VAL A 28 1.77 14.20 -11.96
C VAL A 28 2.31 15.62 -11.70
N LEU A 29 3.29 16.07 -12.48
CA LEU A 29 3.85 17.41 -12.37
C LEU A 29 2.90 18.46 -12.96
N ASP A 30 2.33 18.18 -14.13
CA ASP A 30 1.56 19.13 -14.94
C ASP A 30 0.08 19.20 -14.53
N ASP A 31 -0.52 18.07 -14.10
CA ASP A 31 -1.91 18.03 -13.62
C ASP A 31 -1.97 18.14 -12.09
N ARG A 32 -2.20 19.37 -11.61
CA ARG A 32 -2.35 19.65 -10.19
C ARG A 32 -3.55 18.92 -9.57
N GLY A 33 -4.67 18.80 -10.28
CA GLY A 33 -5.89 18.17 -9.75
C GLY A 33 -5.72 16.67 -9.56
N LEU A 34 -5.09 16.01 -10.54
CA LEU A 34 -4.65 14.63 -10.42
C LEU A 34 -3.71 14.45 -9.23
N ARG A 35 -2.70 15.31 -9.10
CA ARG A 35 -1.74 15.24 -7.97
C ARG A 35 -2.43 15.33 -6.61
N GLU A 36 -3.34 16.28 -6.43
CA GLU A 36 -4.09 16.43 -5.18
C GLU A 36 -4.95 15.20 -4.87
N THR A 37 -5.58 14.62 -5.90
CA THR A 37 -6.37 13.39 -5.79
C THR A 37 -5.50 12.20 -5.35
N LEU A 38 -4.35 11.99 -5.99
CA LEU A 38 -3.43 10.90 -5.67
C LEU A 38 -2.84 11.05 -4.26
N ILE A 39 -2.53 12.27 -3.82
CA ILE A 39 -2.07 12.53 -2.44
C ILE A 39 -3.14 12.12 -1.42
N ALA A 40 -4.38 12.51 -1.64
CA ALA A 40 -5.48 12.16 -0.75
C ALA A 40 -5.69 10.64 -0.70
N ALA A 41 -5.76 9.99 -1.87
CA ALA A 41 -5.92 8.55 -1.99
C ALA A 41 -4.76 7.78 -1.35
N GLY A 42 -3.52 8.20 -1.56
CA GLY A 42 -2.33 7.58 -0.97
C GLY A 42 -2.30 7.70 0.56
N ARG A 43 -2.70 8.84 1.12
CA ARG A 43 -2.83 9.01 2.57
C ARG A 43 -3.88 8.09 3.16
N GLU A 44 -5.03 7.96 2.50
CA GLU A 44 -6.08 7.06 2.98
C GLU A 44 -5.62 5.60 2.92
N ARG A 45 -5.06 5.16 1.79
CA ARG A 45 -4.54 3.79 1.65
C ARG A 45 -3.44 3.48 2.65
N SER A 46 -2.52 4.42 2.92
CA SER A 46 -1.44 4.22 3.90
C SER A 46 -1.97 3.96 5.32
N ARG A 47 -3.15 4.47 5.69
CA ARG A 47 -3.75 4.22 7.01
C ARG A 47 -4.22 2.78 7.18
N GLU A 48 -4.45 2.03 6.10
CA GLU A 48 -4.83 0.63 6.18
C GLU A 48 -3.65 -0.27 6.58
N PHE A 49 -2.43 0.10 6.19
CA PHE A 49 -1.20 -0.66 6.40
C PHE A 49 -0.42 -0.23 7.65
N GLN A 50 -1.04 -0.36 8.81
CA GLN A 50 -0.40 -0.03 10.09
C GLN A 50 0.37 -1.21 10.68
N TRP A 51 1.66 -1.03 10.98
CA TRP A 51 2.50 -2.04 11.64
C TRP A 51 1.88 -2.55 12.95
N ARG A 52 1.28 -1.67 13.75
CA ARG A 52 0.60 -2.05 14.99
C ARG A 52 -0.54 -3.04 14.73
N ARG A 53 -1.34 -2.80 13.69
CA ARG A 53 -2.43 -3.71 13.29
C ARG A 53 -1.86 -5.08 12.90
N CYS A 54 -0.83 -5.10 12.06
CA CYS A 54 -0.14 -6.32 11.65
C CYS A 54 0.36 -7.13 12.86
N ALA A 55 1.04 -6.48 13.82
CA ALA A 55 1.55 -7.14 15.03
C ALA A 55 0.43 -7.75 15.88
N VAL A 56 -0.66 -7.00 16.11
CA VAL A 56 -1.82 -7.49 16.89
C VAL A 56 -2.51 -8.65 16.19
N GLU A 57 -2.76 -8.55 14.89
CA GLU A 57 -3.39 -9.62 14.11
C GLU A 57 -2.53 -10.88 14.06
N THR A 58 -1.21 -10.72 13.90
CA THR A 58 -0.24 -11.82 13.93
C THR A 58 -0.23 -12.51 15.29
N LEU A 59 -0.15 -11.75 16.40
CA LEU A 59 -0.18 -12.30 17.75
C LEU A 59 -1.46 -13.12 18.00
N ARG A 60 -2.62 -12.59 17.60
CA ARG A 60 -3.90 -13.31 17.73
C ARG A 60 -3.89 -14.67 17.00
N VAL A 61 -3.23 -14.77 15.85
CA VAL A 61 -3.08 -16.06 15.13
C VAL A 61 -2.18 -17.01 15.92
N LEU A 62 -1.04 -16.51 16.40
CA LEU A 62 -0.10 -17.30 17.19
C LEU A 62 -0.73 -17.82 18.49
N GLU A 63 -1.47 -16.98 19.21
CA GLU A 63 -2.20 -17.37 20.43
C GLU A 63 -3.26 -18.45 20.17
N ARG A 64 -3.96 -18.39 19.02
CA ARG A 64 -4.93 -19.42 18.62
C ARG A 64 -4.27 -20.74 18.23
N ALA A 65 -3.09 -20.67 17.60
CA ALA A 65 -2.36 -21.84 17.14
C ALA A 65 -1.51 -22.48 18.25
N ALA A 66 -1.18 -21.71 19.31
CA ALA A 66 -0.41 -22.19 20.43
C ALA A 66 -1.15 -23.35 21.12
N PRO A 67 -0.46 -24.48 21.39
CA PRO A 67 -1.03 -25.53 22.22
C PRO A 67 -1.40 -24.92 23.57
N GLN A 68 -2.63 -25.14 24.03
CA GLN A 68 -2.98 -24.86 25.41
C GLN A 68 -2.08 -25.76 26.27
N GLY A 69 -1.07 -25.17 26.91
CA GLY A 69 -0.12 -25.91 27.71
C GLY A 69 -0.88 -26.77 28.71
N ARG A 70 -0.68 -28.10 28.63
CA ARG A 70 -1.10 -29.06 29.64
C ARG A 70 -0.67 -28.49 30.99
N ALA A 71 -1.64 -28.09 31.81
CA ALA A 71 -1.41 -27.80 33.22
C ALA A 71 -0.66 -29.02 33.80
N ARG A 72 0.53 -28.78 34.32
CA ARG A 72 1.28 -29.72 35.15
C ARG A 72 1.16 -29.28 36.59
#